data_AF-A0A810PYZ1-F1
#
_entry.id   AF-A0A810PYZ1-F1
#
_cell.length_a   1.000
_cell.length_b   1.000
_cell.length_c   1.000
_cell.angle_alpha   90.00
_cell.angle_beta   90.00
_cell.angle_gamma   90.00
#
_symmetry.space_group_name_H-M   'P 1'
#
loop_
_entity.id
_entity.type
_entity.pdbx_description
1 polymer ?
#
loop_
_entity_poly.entity_id
_entity_poly.type
_entity_poly.pdbx_seq_one_letter_code
_entity_poly.pdbx_strand_id
1 'polypeptide(L)' 'MQAALERLHARDRVLFYRKYYYLQPTAQIAAELGMTERAVEGRLYRLKKQLRKMLGGENHG' A
#
# COMPACT_ATOMS: atom_id res chain seq x y z
N MET A 1 -9.42 -2.57 11.99
CA MET A 1 -8.57 -2.62 10.76
C MET A 1 -9.14 -1.79 9.60
N GLN A 2 -10.47 -1.69 9.43
CA GLN A 2 -11.10 -0.90 8.35
C GLN A 2 -10.96 0.64 8.49
N ALA A 3 -11.12 1.21 9.69
CA ALA A 3 -11.05 2.67 9.89
C ALA A 3 -9.70 3.32 9.50
N ALA A 4 -8.59 2.57 9.57
CA ALA A 4 -7.28 3.06 9.14
C ALA A 4 -7.11 3.04 7.61
N LEU A 5 -7.80 2.13 6.91
CA LEU A 5 -7.79 2.07 5.44
C LEU A 5 -8.66 3.17 4.81
N GLU A 6 -9.67 3.67 5.52
CA GLU A 6 -10.54 4.76 5.04
C GLU A 6 -9.87 6.12 4.98
N ARG A 7 -8.83 6.35 5.79
CA ARG A 7 -8.04 7.60 5.78
C ARG A 7 -6.93 7.61 4.72
N LEU A 8 -6.71 6.50 4.02
CA LEU A 8 -5.80 6.44 2.87
C LEU A 8 -6.52 6.93 1.62
N HIS A 9 -5.79 7.61 0.73
CA HIS A 9 -6.32 7.99 -0.57
C HIS A 9 -6.83 6.74 -1.31
N ALA A 10 -7.98 6.85 -2.00
CA ALA A 10 -8.65 5.70 -2.62
C ALA A 10 -7.73 4.87 -3.53
N ARG A 11 -6.81 5.53 -4.25
CA ARG A 11 -5.80 4.88 -5.09
C ARG A 11 -4.81 4.01 -4.30
N ASP A 12 -4.38 4.49 -3.14
CA ASP A 12 -3.42 3.82 -2.29
C ASP A 12 -4.04 2.60 -1.60
N ARG A 13 -5.32 2.69 -1.24
CA ARG A 13 -6.12 1.57 -0.74
C ARG A 13 -6.28 0.47 -1.80
N VAL A 14 -6.59 0.83 -3.06
CA VAL A 14 -6.71 -0.12 -4.17
C VAL A 14 -5.39 -0.87 -4.40
N LEU A 15 -4.25 -0.17 -4.34
CA LEU A 15 -2.92 -0.79 -4.48
C LEU A 15 -2.67 -1.86 -3.40
N PHE A 16 -3.07 -1.57 -2.16
CA PHE A 16 -2.95 -2.50 -1.04
C PHE A 16 -3.81 -3.75 -1.22
N TYR A 17 -5.08 -3.58 -1.60
CA TYR A 17 -5.99 -4.70 -1.84
C TYR A 17 -5.51 -5.59 -2.98
N ARG A 18 -5.08 -4.99 -4.10
CA ARG A 18 -4.50 -5.74 -5.22
C ARG A 18 -3.32 -6.60 -4.79
N LYS A 19 -2.38 -6.03 -4.02
CA LYS A 19 -1.19 -6.76 -3.58
C LYS A 19 -1.49 -7.84 -2.53
N TYR A 20 -2.32 -7.53 -1.53
CA TYR A 20 -2.46 -8.37 -0.33
C TYR A 20 -3.71 -9.23 -0.30
N TYR A 21 -4.79 -8.80 -0.95
CA TYR A 21 -6.05 -9.53 -0.97
C TYR A 21 -6.19 -10.38 -2.23
N TYR A 22 -5.83 -9.80 -3.40
CA TYR A 22 -5.85 -10.51 -4.68
C TYR A 22 -4.51 -11.17 -5.04
N LEU A 23 -3.50 -11.07 -4.16
CA LEU A 23 -2.15 -11.64 -4.34
C LEU A 23 -1.52 -11.25 -5.69
N GLN A 24 -1.89 -10.11 -6.25
CA GLN A 24 -1.48 -9.70 -7.58
C GLN A 24 0.03 -9.40 -7.62
N PRO A 25 0.78 -9.91 -8.63
CA PRO A 25 2.20 -9.61 -8.80
C PRO A 25 2.46 -8.11 -8.97
N THR A 26 3.60 -7.65 -8.44
CA THR A 26 3.99 -6.23 -8.52
C THR A 26 4.16 -5.79 -9.98
N ALA A 27 4.76 -6.63 -10.82
CA ALA A 27 4.87 -6.45 -12.27
C ALA A 27 3.52 -6.22 -12.95
N GLN A 28 2.50 -7.00 -12.60
CA GLN A 28 1.17 -6.87 -13.19
C GLN A 28 0.49 -5.57 -12.75
N ILE A 29 0.59 -5.22 -11.46
CA ILE A 29 0.08 -3.95 -10.94
C ILE A 29 0.77 -2.77 -11.63
N ALA A 30 2.09 -2.86 -11.84
CA ALA A 30 2.88 -1.82 -12.48
C ALA A 30 2.43 -1.62 -13.94
N ALA A 31 2.27 -2.70 -14.70
CA ALA A 31 1.76 -2.67 -16.07
C ALA A 31 0.36 -2.05 -16.16
N GLU A 32 -0.57 -2.46 -15.29
CA GLU A 32 -1.95 -1.95 -15.27
C GLU A 32 -2.05 -0.46 -14.89
N LEU A 33 -1.11 0.04 -14.10
CA LEU A 33 -1.07 1.43 -13.65
C LEU A 33 -0.17 2.34 -14.49
N GLY A 34 0.51 1.81 -15.53
CA GLY A 34 1.49 2.55 -16.31
C GLY A 34 2.68 3.03 -15.47
N MET A 35 3.09 2.22 -14.49
CA MET A 35 4.15 2.53 -13.53
C MET A 35 5.31 1.53 -13.67
N THR A 36 6.47 1.88 -13.12
CA THR A 36 7.55 0.91 -12.91
C THR A 36 7.29 0.11 -11.64
N GLU A 37 7.78 -1.14 -11.57
CA GLU A 37 7.67 -1.97 -10.37
C GLU A 37 8.25 -1.28 -9.14
N ARG A 38 9.39 -0.60 -9.31
CA ARG A 38 10.04 0.17 -8.24
C ARG A 38 9.16 1.30 -7.69
N ALA A 39 8.40 1.97 -8.56
CA ALA A 39 7.47 3.01 -8.15
C ALA A 39 6.26 2.43 -7.39
N VAL A 40 5.79 1.23 -7.77
CA VAL A 40 4.75 0.49 -7.03
C VAL A 40 5.26 0.06 -5.66
N GLU A 41 6.46 -0.52 -5.56
CA GLU A 41 7.10 -0.91 -4.30
C GLU A 41 7.27 0.28 -3.35
N GLY A 42 7.76 1.42 -3.85
CA GLY A 42 7.92 2.63 -3.06
C GLY A 42 6.61 3.16 -2.49
N ARG A 43 5.50 3.06 -3.24
CA ARG A 43 4.15 3.40 -2.73
C ARG A 43 3.69 2.41 -1.66
N LEU A 44 3.83 1.11 -1.89
CA LEU A 44 3.50 0.08 -0.91
C LEU A 44 4.30 0.24 0.39
N TYR A 45 5.57 0.63 0.30
CA TYR A 45 6.41 0.91 1.47
C TYR A 45 5.86 2.08 2.30
N ARG A 46 5.58 3.23 1.66
CA ARG A 46 4.99 4.39 2.35
C ARG A 46 3.65 4.07 2.98
N LEU A 47 2.82 3.30 2.27
CA LEU A 47 1.54 2.85 2.76
C LEU A 47 1.66 1.98 4.02
N LYS A 48 2.57 1.00 4.02
CA LYS A 48 2.86 0.20 5.22
C LYS A 48 3.36 1.06 6.38
N LYS A 49 4.23 2.04 6.09
CA LYS A 49 4.75 2.97 7.11
C LYS A 49 3.63 3.81 7.73
N GLN A 50 2.70 4.33 6.91
CA GLN A 50 1.52 5.06 7.37
C GLN A 50 0.59 4.16 8.19
N LEU A 51 0.29 2.95 7.72
CA LEU A 51 -0.54 1.99 8.45
C LEU A 51 0.06 1.64 9.82
N ARG A 52 1.38 1.43 9.91
CA ARG A 52 2.09 1.22 11.18
C ARG A 52 1.92 2.41 12.13
N LYS A 53 2.10 3.64 11.65
CA LYS A 53 1.90 4.87 12.44
C LYS A 53 0.45 4.98 12.94
N MET A 54 -0.52 4.66 12.10
CA MET A 54 -1.94 4.79 12.43
C MET A 54 -2.46 3.73 13.40
N LEU A 55 -1.88 2.53 13.39
CA LEU A 55 -2.27 1.42 14.26
C LEU A 55 -1.55 1.43 15.62
N GLY A 56 -0.89 2.54 15.98
CA GLY A 56 -0.26 2.72 17.29
C GLY A 56 1.18 2.23 17.40
N GLY A 57 1.85 1.92 16.28
CA GLY A 57 3.25 1.53 16.26
C GLY A 57 4.21 2.72 16.25
N GLU A 58 4.19 3.57 17.28
CA GLU A 58 5.37 4.35 17.66
C GLU A 58 6.28 3.45 18.49
N ASN A 59 6.98 2.51 17.84
CA ASN A 59 8.27 2.08 18.39
C ASN A 59 9.33 2.96 17.73
N HIS A 60 9.65 4.05 18.42
CA HIS A 60 10.95 4.69 18.29
C HIS A 60 12.02 3.66 18.72
N GLY A 61 13.02 3.47 17.87
CA GLY A 61 14.13 2.53 18.06
C GLY A 61 14.85 2.31 16.75
#